data_AF-A0A5E3XHY5-F1
#
_entry.id   AF-A0A5E3XHY5-F1
#
_cell.length_a   1.000
_cell.length_b   1.000
_cell.length_c   1.000
_cell.angle_alpha   90.00
_cell.angle_beta   90.00
_cell.angle_gamma   90.00
#
_symmetry.space_group_name_H-M   'P 1'
#
loop_
_entity.id
_entity.type
_entity.pdbx_description
1 polymer ?
#
loop_
_entity_poly.entity_id
_entity_poly.type
_entity_poly.pdbx_seq_one_letter_code
_entity_poly.pdbx_strand_id
1 'polypeptide(L)'
;LNFNMKSGERVGIVGRTGSGKSSLTLSLPRCIFTEGSVRYDGVETANLNLDELRAKITIIPQVPQLSSGTLRENLDPFSEYDNAVLNSALRASGLLSLQSEDDGNCITLDSQVASGEGT
;
A
#
# COMPACT_ATOMS: atom_id res chain seq x y z
N LEU A 1 18.18 10.76 -13.12
CA LEU A 1 16.77 11.22 -13.16
C LEU A 1 16.61 12.29 -12.09
N ASN A 2 16.01 13.44 -12.41
CA ASN A 2 15.75 14.50 -11.43
C ASN A 2 14.30 14.96 -11.58
N PHE A 3 13.56 14.98 -10.47
CA PHE A 3 12.21 15.53 -10.41
C PHE A 3 11.92 15.98 -8.97
N ASN A 4 10.89 16.80 -8.81
CA ASN A 4 10.41 17.30 -7.53
C ASN A 4 8.89 17.23 -7.53
N MET A 5 8.30 16.83 -6.41
CA MET A 5 6.86 16.73 -6.22
C MET A 5 6.49 17.54 -4.98
N LYS A 6 5.46 18.38 -5.10
CA LYS A 6 4.94 19.15 -3.98
C LYS A 6 3.81 18.38 -3.28
N SER A 7 3.58 18.73 -2.02
CA SER A 7 2.43 18.21 -1.28
C SER A 7 1.12 18.48 -2.03
N GLY A 8 0.25 17.47 -2.11
CA GLY A 8 -1.03 17.52 -2.80
C GLY A 8 -0.98 17.28 -4.31
N GLU A 9 0.20 17.16 -4.93
CA GLU A 9 0.31 16.89 -6.37
C GLU A 9 0.00 15.42 -6.70
N ARG A 10 -0.70 15.20 -7.82
CA ARG A 10 -0.90 13.88 -8.42
C ARG A 10 0.00 13.76 -9.64
N VAL A 11 1.03 12.91 -9.56
CA VAL A 11 2.03 12.74 -10.61
C VAL A 11 1.94 11.34 -11.21
N GLY A 12 1.79 11.27 -12.53
CA GLY A 12 1.84 10.02 -13.29
C GLY A 12 3.23 9.78 -13.89
N ILE A 13 3.78 8.59 -13.69
CA ILE A 13 5.06 8.16 -14.28
C ILE A 13 4.77 7.16 -15.39
N VAL A 14 5.15 7.49 -16.63
CA VAL A 14 4.92 6.66 -17.82
C VAL A 14 6.22 6.24 -18.49
N GLY A 15 6.22 5.09 -19.16
CA GLY A 15 7.38 4.57 -19.88
C GLY A 15 7.23 3.10 -20.25
N ARG A 16 8.04 2.63 -21.21
CA ARG A 16 8.05 1.21 -21.65
C ARG A 16 8.32 0.24 -20.49
N THR A 17 7.91 -1.03 -20.63
CA THR A 17 8.31 -2.08 -19.68
C THR A 17 9.84 -2.12 -19.55
N GLY A 18 10.33 -2.28 -18.33
CA GLY A 18 11.78 -2.24 -18.03
C GLY A 18 12.39 -0.84 -17.89
N SER A 19 11.62 0.25 -18.07
CA SER A 19 12.14 1.62 -17.93
C SER A 19 12.45 2.05 -16.49
N GLY A 20 12.32 1.16 -15.50
CA GLY A 20 12.62 1.46 -14.09
C GLY A 20 11.48 2.12 -13.30
N LYS A 21 10.22 2.11 -13.76
CA LYS A 21 9.08 2.69 -13.01
C LYS A 21 8.91 2.05 -11.63
N SER A 22 8.88 0.72 -11.56
CA SER A 22 8.77 0.00 -10.29
C SER A 22 10.01 0.23 -9.42
N SER A 23 11.21 0.30 -10.01
CA SER A 23 12.44 0.64 -9.30
C SER A 23 12.37 2.05 -8.68
N LEU A 24 11.80 3.02 -9.41
CA LEU A 24 11.59 4.37 -8.90
C LEU A 24 10.58 4.39 -7.75
N THR A 25 9.47 3.66 -7.86
CA THR A 25 8.50 3.55 -6.76
C THR A 25 9.15 2.95 -5.50
N LEU A 26 9.96 1.90 -5.66
CA LEU A 26 10.65 1.21 -4.56
C LEU A 26 11.83 1.99 -3.97
N SER A 27 12.43 2.94 -4.72
CA SER A 27 13.52 3.75 -4.19
C SER A 27 13.05 4.82 -3.20
N LEU A 28 11.80 5.29 -3.31
CA LEU A 28 11.22 6.31 -2.43
C LEU A 28 11.25 5.89 -0.93
N PRO A 29 10.74 4.70 -0.54
CA PRO A 29 10.86 4.21 0.85
C PRO A 29 12.20 3.48 1.11
N ARG A 30 13.19 3.62 0.21
CA ARG A 30 14.49 2.94 0.28
C ARG A 30 14.35 1.41 0.43
N CYS A 31 13.51 0.78 -0.41
CA CYS A 31 13.42 -0.69 -0.48
C CYS A 31 14.51 -1.30 -1.38
N ILE A 32 15.17 -0.50 -2.20
CA ILE A 32 16.31 -0.89 -3.04
C ILE A 32 17.44 0.11 -2.88
N PHE A 33 18.67 -0.31 -3.19
CA PHE A 33 19.81 0.60 -3.28
C PHE A 33 19.72 1.46 -4.54
N THR A 34 20.01 2.75 -4.40
CA THR A 34 20.05 3.71 -5.50
C THR A 34 21.22 4.66 -5.34
N GLU A 35 21.81 5.07 -6.46
CA GLU A 35 22.75 6.18 -6.51
C GLU A 35 22.00 7.52 -6.55
N GLY A 36 22.65 8.58 -6.07
CA GLY A 36 22.08 9.92 -5.98
C GLY A 36 21.46 10.23 -4.62
N SER A 37 20.51 11.18 -4.58
CA SER A 37 19.85 11.61 -3.35
C SER A 37 18.32 11.63 -3.52
N VAL A 38 17.62 11.21 -2.47
CA VAL A 38 16.15 11.29 -2.36
C VAL A 38 15.85 12.10 -1.10
N ARG A 39 14.93 13.06 -1.22
CA ARG A 39 14.51 13.91 -0.10
C ARG A 39 13.02 13.77 0.15
N TYR A 40 12.64 13.66 1.42
CA TYR A 40 11.26 13.67 1.90
C TYR A 40 11.11 14.87 2.83
N ASP A 41 10.16 15.77 2.54
CA ASP A 41 9.98 17.05 3.25
C ASP A 41 11.26 17.87 3.41
N GLY A 42 12.10 17.87 2.37
CA GLY A 42 13.38 18.60 2.34
C GLY A 42 14.53 17.91 3.07
N VAL A 43 14.29 16.81 3.78
CA VAL A 43 15.32 16.04 4.50
C VAL A 43 15.78 14.87 3.64
N GLU A 44 17.10 14.62 3.61
CA GLU A 44 17.63 13.44 2.92
C GLU A 44 17.19 12.15 3.60
N THR A 45 16.56 11.25 2.83
CA THR A 45 16.04 9.98 3.35
C THR A 45 17.14 9.06 3.86
N ALA A 46 18.40 9.30 3.47
CA ALA A 46 19.59 8.66 4.01
C ALA A 46 19.76 8.88 5.53
N ASN A 47 19.29 10.02 6.03
CA ASN A 47 19.45 10.47 7.42
C ASN A 47 18.21 10.18 8.29
N LEU A 48 17.17 9.57 7.73
CA LEU A 48 15.94 9.23 8.44
C LEU A 48 15.96 7.78 8.92
N ASN A 49 15.29 7.51 10.05
CA ASN A 49 14.96 6.17 10.46
C ASN A 49 14.04 5.53 9.39
N LEU A 50 14.31 4.27 9.02
CA LEU A 50 13.55 3.61 7.95
C LEU A 50 12.10 3.32 8.33
N ASP A 51 11.82 2.98 9.59
CA ASP A 51 10.47 2.71 10.06
C ASP A 51 9.64 4.00 10.06
N GLU A 52 10.24 5.12 10.50
CA GLU A 52 9.61 6.45 10.40
C GLU A 52 9.34 6.85 8.96
N LEU A 53 10.30 6.68 8.05
CA LEU A 53 10.13 7.00 6.62
C LEU A 53 9.01 6.15 6.01
N ARG A 54 9.01 4.84 6.28
CA ARG A 54 8.06 3.89 5.71
C ARG A 54 6.66 4.04 6.28
N ALA A 55 6.52 4.48 7.54
CA ALA A 55 5.22 4.84 8.12
C ALA A 55 4.56 6.05 7.42
N LYS A 56 5.32 6.84 6.65
CA LYS A 56 4.80 8.01 5.90
C LYS A 56 4.58 7.75 4.41
N ILE A 57 4.95 6.58 3.90
CA ILE A 57 4.87 6.25 2.47
C ILE A 57 4.14 4.91 2.29
N THR A 58 2.95 4.95 1.70
CA THR A 58 2.21 3.75 1.33
C THR A 58 2.55 3.33 -0.11
N ILE A 59 2.93 2.07 -0.30
CA ILE A 59 3.07 1.45 -1.62
C ILE A 59 1.95 0.43 -1.80
N ILE A 60 1.24 0.53 -2.91
CA ILE A 60 0.32 -0.51 -3.37
C ILE A 60 1.11 -1.38 -4.36
N PRO A 61 1.37 -2.67 -4.05
CA PRO A 61 2.13 -3.55 -4.93
C PRO A 61 1.36 -3.83 -6.22
N GLN A 62 2.09 -4.17 -7.30
CA GLN A 62 1.46 -4.51 -8.58
C GLN A 62 0.63 -5.80 -8.51
N VAL A 63 1.04 -6.74 -7.66
CA VAL A 63 0.31 -7.98 -7.38
C VAL A 63 -0.10 -7.94 -5.92
N PRO A 64 -1.41 -7.93 -5.58
CA PRO A 64 -1.85 -8.01 -4.21
C PRO A 64 -1.48 -9.38 -3.63
N GLN A 65 -0.97 -9.40 -2.40
CA GLN A 65 -0.71 -10.63 -1.67
C GLN A 65 -1.61 -10.66 -0.45
N LEU A 66 -2.35 -11.75 -0.30
CA LEU A 66 -3.16 -12.04 0.87
C LEU A 66 -2.57 -13.24 1.58
N SER A 67 -2.46 -13.13 2.90
CA SER A 67 -2.08 -14.24 3.75
C SER A 67 -3.33 -15.00 4.19
N SER A 68 -3.19 -16.31 4.41
CA SER A 68 -4.27 -17.10 5.01
C SER A 68 -4.62 -16.54 6.38
N GLY A 69 -5.90 -16.30 6.62
CA GLY A 69 -6.39 -15.71 7.86
C GLY A 69 -7.69 -14.94 7.64
N THR A 70 -8.07 -14.12 8.61
CA THR A 70 -9.22 -13.23 8.51
C THR A 70 -8.92 -12.01 7.65
N LEU A 71 -9.98 -11.37 7.15
CA LEU A 71 -9.85 -10.06 6.51
C LEU A 71 -9.24 -9.02 7.47
N ARG A 72 -9.58 -9.07 8.77
CA ARG A 72 -8.94 -8.26 9.81
C ARG A 72 -7.41 -8.42 9.80
N GLU A 73 -6.90 -9.65 9.87
CA GLU A 73 -5.46 -9.91 9.92
C GLU A 73 -4.74 -9.44 8.65
N ASN A 74 -5.42 -9.47 7.50
CA ASN A 74 -4.89 -8.94 6.24
C ASN A 74 -4.91 -7.40 6.17
N LEU A 75 -5.88 -6.74 6.81
CA LEU A 75 -6.00 -5.27 6.83
C LEU A 75 -5.15 -4.62 7.92
N ASP A 76 -5.02 -5.29 9.07
CA ASP A 76 -4.38 -4.79 10.27
C ASP A 76 -3.62 -5.94 10.98
N PRO A 77 -2.47 -6.36 10.42
CA PRO A 77 -1.69 -7.48 10.96
C PRO A 77 -1.11 -7.20 12.35
N PHE A 78 -1.07 -5.93 12.77
CA PHE A 78 -0.53 -5.51 14.06
C PHE A 78 -1.62 -5.14 15.08
N SER A 79 -2.90 -5.26 14.71
CA SER A 79 -4.05 -4.93 15.57
C SER A 79 -4.01 -3.50 16.12
N GLU A 80 -3.59 -2.54 15.29
CA GLU A 80 -3.46 -1.12 15.64
C GLU A 80 -4.79 -0.34 15.50
N TYR A 81 -5.77 -0.90 14.80
CA TYR A 81 -7.01 -0.21 14.44
C TYR A 81 -8.27 -0.95 14.93
N ASP A 82 -9.28 -0.17 15.31
CA ASP A 82 -10.56 -0.73 15.76
C ASP A 82 -11.47 -1.16 14.60
N ASN A 83 -12.56 -1.88 14.94
CA ASN A 83 -13.58 -2.29 13.97
C ASN A 83 -14.19 -1.12 13.19
N ALA A 84 -14.34 0.05 13.79
CA ALA A 84 -15.00 1.17 13.14
C ALA A 84 -14.13 1.73 12.01
N VAL A 85 -12.83 1.89 12.26
CA VAL A 85 -11.83 2.34 11.28
C VAL A 85 -11.73 1.34 10.13
N LEU A 86 -11.57 0.04 10.43
CA LEU A 86 -11.44 -0.98 9.39
C LEU A 86 -12.70 -1.10 8.52
N ASN A 87 -13.89 -1.08 9.12
CA ASN A 87 -15.14 -1.09 8.35
C ASN A 87 -15.32 0.19 7.53
N SER A 88 -14.85 1.34 8.00
CA SER A 88 -14.84 2.58 7.22
C SER A 88 -13.91 2.48 6.01
N ALA A 89 -12.73 1.89 6.17
CA ALA A 89 -11.80 1.65 5.08
C ALA A 89 -12.40 0.70 4.01
N LEU A 90 -13.10 -0.35 4.44
CA LEU A 90 -13.83 -1.27 3.54
C LEU A 90 -14.96 -0.59 2.77
N ARG A 91 -15.65 0.40 3.37
CA ARG A 91 -16.64 1.22 2.65
C ARG A 91 -15.96 2.12 1.63
N ALA A 92 -14.88 2.79 2.02
CA ALA A 92 -14.15 3.72 1.17
C ALA A 92 -13.46 3.04 -0.03
N SER A 93 -13.09 1.77 0.09
CA SER A 93 -12.53 0.98 -1.02
C SER A 93 -13.57 0.54 -2.04
N GLY A 94 -14.87 0.72 -1.76
CA GLY A 94 -15.96 0.23 -2.59
C GLY A 94 -16.24 -1.26 -2.44
N LEU A 95 -15.50 -1.99 -1.59
CA LEU A 95 -15.67 -3.44 -1.43
C LEU A 95 -17.10 -3.82 -1.01
N LEU A 96 -17.73 -3.01 -0.15
CA LEU A 96 -19.10 -3.25 0.30
C LEU A 96 -20.15 -3.00 -0.79
N SER A 97 -19.86 -2.18 -1.81
CA SER A 97 -20.78 -1.97 -2.93
C SER A 97 -20.85 -3.16 -3.90
N LEU A 98 -19.93 -4.11 -3.79
CA LEU A 98 -19.91 -5.34 -4.58
C LEU A 98 -20.76 -6.46 -3.95
N GLN A 99 -21.29 -6.26 -2.74
CA GLN A 99 -22.08 -7.26 -2.03
C GLN A 99 -23.56 -7.07 -2.41
N SER A 100 -24.16 -8.08 -3.05
CA SER A 100 -25.60 -8.19 -3.25
C SER A 100 -26.30 -8.36 -1.90
N GLU A 101 -27.39 -7.63 -1.64
CA GLU A 101 -28.16 -7.76 -0.38
C GLU A 101 -28.75 -9.17 -0.17
N ASP A 102 -28.79 -10.00 -1.22
CA ASP A 102 -29.44 -11.32 -1.25
C ASP A 102 -28.46 -12.51 -1.09
N ASP A 103 -27.15 -12.26 -1.06
CA ASP A 103 -26.16 -13.33 -0.88
C ASP A 103 -25.79 -13.45 0.60
N GLY A 104 -26.08 -14.60 1.20
CA GLY A 104 -25.69 -14.96 2.58
C GLY A 104 -24.17 -15.02 2.85
N ASN A 105 -23.36 -14.39 2.00
CA ASN A 105 -21.91 -14.36 2.01
C ASN A 105 -21.38 -12.91 2.11
N CYS A 106 -21.91 -12.16 3.07
CA CYS A 106 -21.43 -10.82 3.41
C CYS A 106 -19.96 -10.87 3.85
N ILE A 107 -19.09 -10.08 3.22
CA ILE A 107 -17.68 -9.98 3.61
C ILE A 107 -17.59 -9.07 4.83
N THR A 108 -17.12 -9.65 5.93
CA THR A 108 -16.91 -9.00 7.22
C THR A 108 -15.44 -9.10 7.62
N LEU A 109 -15.06 -8.44 8.72
CA LEU A 109 -13.70 -8.51 9.24
C LEU A 109 -13.29 -9.93 9.67
N ASP A 110 -14.26 -10.80 9.98
CA ASP A 110 -14.06 -12.18 10.39
C ASP A 110 -14.10 -13.17 9.21
N SER A 111 -14.39 -12.68 8.00
CA SER A 111 -14.39 -13.50 6.78
C SER A 111 -13.01 -14.11 6.56
N GLN A 112 -13.00 -15.42 6.31
CA GLN A 112 -11.79 -16.17 6.02
C GLN A 112 -11.30 -15.86 4.61
N VAL A 113 -10.01 -15.57 4.51
CA VAL A 113 -9.25 -15.32 3.31
C VAL A 113 -8.27 -16.47 3.16
N ALA A 114 -8.35 -17.19 2.05
CA ALA A 114 -7.32 -18.17 1.68
C ALA A 114 -6.11 -17.42 1.08
N SER A 115 -4.90 -17.88 1.37
CA SER A 115 -3.69 -17.36 0.75
C SER A 115 -3.79 -17.46 -0.77
N GLY A 116 -3.74 -16.31 -1.44
CA GLY A 116 -3.50 -16.25 -2.87
C GLY A 116 -2.01 -16.44 -3.13
N GLU A 117 -1.50 -17.66 -3.02
CA GLU A 117 -0.18 -17.97 -3.56
C GLU A 117 -0.31 -17.89 -5.09
N GLY A 118 0.24 -16.83 -5.68
CA GLY A 118 0.42 -16.78 -7.12
C GLY A 118 1.34 -17.91 -7.53
N THR A 119 0.77 -18.99 -8.06
CA THR A 119 1.50 -19.99 -8.85
C THR A 119 2.05 -19.36 -10.12
#